data_AF-A0A259N3W8-F1
#
_entry.id   AF-A0A259N3W8-F1
#
_cell.length_a   1.000
_cell.length_b   1.000
_cell.length_c   1.000
_cell.angle_alpha   90.00
_cell.angle_beta   90.00
_cell.angle_gamma   90.00
#
_symmetry.space_group_name_H-M   'P 1'
#
loop_
_entity.id
_entity.type
_entity.pdbx_description
1 polymer ?
#
loop_
_entity_poly.entity_id
_entity_poly.type
_entity_poly.pdbx_seq_one_letter_code
_entity_poly.pdbx_strand_id
1 'polypeptide(L)'
;ALSDRFKRQHFILIAWLAFTFFYVAMSFSGLSIAMLFGLFAIYGLFKAATEGVEKALVADLASKGMAGTAFGWFNLVSGFMLLPASLIFGWLYESVSPQSAFLFSGSCAALAVLLLAFWVFSGPKHKTPDSNDLG
;
A
#
# COMPACT_ATOMS: atom_id res chain seq x y z
N ALA A 1 -18.18 -10.21 -8.21
CA ALA A 1 -16.99 -11.01 -7.81
C ALA A 1 -15.73 -10.68 -8.64
N LEU A 2 -15.64 -11.02 -9.94
CA LEU A 2 -14.43 -10.74 -10.74
C LEU A 2 -14.23 -9.24 -11.04
N SER A 3 -15.34 -8.52 -11.32
CA SER A 3 -15.35 -7.06 -11.50
C SER A 3 -14.93 -6.30 -10.22
N ASP A 4 -15.32 -6.81 -9.04
CA ASP A 4 -14.94 -6.19 -7.76
C ASP A 4 -13.46 -6.38 -7.45
N ARG A 5 -12.88 -7.53 -7.82
CA ARG A 5 -11.43 -7.76 -7.68
C ARG A 5 -10.62 -6.80 -8.55
N PHE A 6 -11.00 -6.63 -9.81
CA PHE A 6 -10.30 -5.73 -10.73
C PHE A 6 -10.32 -4.27 -10.23
N LYS A 7 -11.47 -3.80 -9.74
CA LYS A 7 -11.59 -2.44 -9.16
C LYS A 7 -10.77 -2.27 -7.88
N ARG A 8 -10.76 -3.27 -6.98
CA ARG A 8 -9.95 -3.25 -5.75
C ARG A 8 -8.44 -3.24 -6.05
N GLN A 9 -8.00 -4.01 -7.05
CA GLN A 9 -6.60 -4.04 -7.49
C GLN A 9 -6.11 -2.68 -8.00
N HIS A 10 -6.89 -2.03 -8.89
CA HIS A 10 -6.57 -0.70 -9.39
C HIS A 10 -6.55 0.33 -8.26
N PHE A 11 -7.52 0.24 -7.34
CA PHE A 11 -7.58 1.11 -6.18
C PHE A 11 -6.33 1.01 -5.29
N ILE A 12 -5.88 -0.20 -4.96
CA ILE A 12 -4.66 -0.42 -4.16
C ILE A 12 -3.45 0.17 -4.88
N LEU A 13 -3.31 -0.03 -6.20
CA LEU A 13 -2.19 0.53 -6.96
C LEU A 13 -2.22 2.06 -6.96
N ILE A 14 -3.39 2.68 -7.14
CA ILE A 14 -3.54 4.15 -7.07
C ILE A 14 -3.17 4.67 -5.68
N ALA A 15 -3.59 3.98 -4.61
CA ALA A 15 -3.24 4.35 -3.25
C ALA A 15 -1.72 4.28 -2.99
N TRP A 16 -1.06 3.21 -3.42
CA TRP A 16 0.40 3.08 -3.31
C TRP A 16 1.17 4.09 -4.15
N LEU A 17 0.65 4.46 -5.34
CA LEU A 17 1.18 5.57 -6.12
C LEU A 17 1.04 6.90 -5.37
N ALA A 18 -0.11 7.16 -4.75
CA ALA A 18 -0.33 8.36 -3.95
C ALA A 18 0.62 8.42 -2.74
N PHE A 19 0.90 7.29 -2.08
CA PHE A 19 1.89 7.22 -1.00
C PHE A 19 3.31 7.46 -1.50
N THR A 20 3.68 6.86 -2.63
CA THR A 20 4.98 7.11 -3.28
C THR A 20 5.16 8.59 -3.58
N PHE A 21 4.16 9.20 -4.19
CA PHE A 21 4.13 10.63 -4.48
C PHE A 21 4.26 11.46 -3.20
N PHE A 22 3.49 11.15 -2.16
CA PHE A 22 3.55 11.87 -0.88
C PHE A 22 4.95 11.81 -0.25
N TYR A 23 5.56 10.62 -0.16
CA TYR A 23 6.88 10.48 0.44
C TYR A 23 7.98 11.17 -0.38
N VAL A 24 7.96 11.04 -1.71
CA VAL A 24 8.90 11.75 -2.59
C VAL A 24 8.66 13.26 -2.51
N ALA A 25 7.41 13.72 -2.45
CA ALA A 25 7.09 15.13 -2.32
C ALA A 25 7.61 15.71 -0.99
N MET A 26 7.45 14.97 0.12
CA MET A 26 7.99 15.32 1.44
C MET A 26 9.53 15.39 1.49
N SER A 27 10.21 14.76 0.53
CA SER A 27 11.66 14.87 0.41
C SER A 27 12.11 16.24 -0.13
N PHE A 28 11.27 17.03 -0.79
CA PHE A 28 11.71 18.31 -1.33
C PHE A 28 11.82 19.37 -0.23
N SER A 29 12.93 20.11 -0.23
CA SER A 29 13.12 21.28 0.62
C SER A 29 12.30 22.47 0.12
N GLY A 30 11.68 23.23 1.03
CA GLY A 30 10.98 24.49 0.70
C GLY A 30 9.47 24.36 0.45
N LEU A 31 8.84 23.27 0.90
CA LEU A 31 7.38 23.15 0.88
C LEU A 31 6.72 24.23 1.75
N SER A 32 5.75 24.94 1.17
CA SER A 32 4.93 25.89 1.92
C SER A 32 3.98 25.16 2.86
N ILE A 33 3.52 25.83 3.93
CA ILE A 33 2.56 25.25 4.87
C ILE A 33 1.28 24.78 4.17
N ALA A 34 0.82 25.54 3.16
CA ALA A 34 -0.36 25.19 2.37
C ALA A 34 -0.15 23.91 1.54
N MET A 35 1.04 23.73 0.95
CA MET A 35 1.39 22.50 0.24
C MET A 35 1.42 21.30 1.19
N LEU A 36 1.96 21.46 2.41
CA LEU A 36 1.95 20.40 3.41
C LEU A 36 0.52 19.97 3.75
N PHE A 37 -0.39 20.91 4.01
CA PHE A 37 -1.80 20.58 4.25
C PHE A 37 -2.43 19.85 3.07
N GLY A 38 -2.16 20.28 1.83
CA GLY A 38 -2.62 19.60 0.62
C GLY A 38 -2.10 18.15 0.52
N LEU A 39 -0.80 17.96 0.75
CA LEU A 39 -0.16 16.64 0.77
C LEU A 39 -0.77 15.73 1.84
N PHE A 40 -0.92 16.22 3.07
CA PHE A 40 -1.51 15.46 4.18
C PHE A 40 -2.99 15.16 3.96
N ALA A 41 -3.75 16.05 3.33
CA ALA A 41 -5.15 15.80 2.98
C ALA A 41 -5.28 14.64 1.97
N ILE A 42 -4.47 14.65 0.91
CA ILE A 42 -4.44 13.58 -0.09
C ILE A 42 -3.96 12.26 0.56
N TYR A 43 -2.87 12.31 1.32
CA TYR A 43 -2.34 11.15 2.03
C TYR A 43 -3.37 10.56 3.00
N GLY A 44 -4.02 11.40 3.80
CA GLY A 44 -5.06 11.00 4.74
C GLY A 44 -6.25 10.35 4.05
N LEU A 45 -6.70 10.90 2.92
CA LEU A 45 -7.78 10.32 2.11
C LEU A 45 -7.44 8.89 1.65
N PHE A 46 -6.27 8.71 1.03
CA PHE A 46 -5.84 7.39 0.56
C PHE A 46 -5.54 6.43 1.71
N LYS A 47 -4.95 6.90 2.81
CA LYS A 47 -4.70 6.09 4.01
C LYS A 47 -6.00 5.60 4.64
N ALA A 48 -6.97 6.49 4.86
CA ALA A 48 -8.25 6.13 5.45
C ALA A 48 -9.00 5.11 4.59
N ALA A 49 -8.99 5.31 3.27
CA ALA A 49 -9.62 4.37 2.35
C ALA A 49 -8.88 3.02 2.28
N THR A 50 -7.54 3.02 2.28
CA THR A 50 -6.72 1.80 2.30
C THR A 50 -6.95 1.00 3.60
N GLU A 51 -6.94 1.68 4.75
CA GLU A 51 -7.18 1.06 6.05
C GLU A 51 -8.58 0.43 6.13
N GLY A 52 -9.59 1.07 5.54
CA GLY A 52 -10.93 0.49 5.41
C GLY A 52 -10.96 -0.79 4.57
N VAL A 53 -10.25 -0.79 3.44
CA VAL A 53 -10.13 -1.98 2.56
C VAL A 53 -9.38 -3.12 3.25
N GLU A 54 -8.28 -2.83 3.95
CA GLU A 54 -7.51 -3.82 4.71
C GLU A 54 -8.37 -4.45 5.81
N LYS A 55 -9.07 -3.64 6.59
CA LYS A 55 -9.96 -4.14 7.65
C LYS A 55 -11.11 -4.98 7.11
N ALA A 56 -11.71 -4.58 5.98
CA ALA A 56 -12.74 -5.37 5.32
C ALA A 56 -12.18 -6.73 4.84
N LEU A 57 -10.97 -6.76 4.28
CA LEU A 57 -10.32 -8.00 3.85
C LEU A 57 -10.02 -8.94 5.02
N VAL A 58 -9.57 -8.40 6.15
CA VAL A 58 -9.34 -9.19 7.38
C VAL A 58 -10.66 -9.79 7.89
N ALA A 59 -11.75 -9.01 7.86
CA ALA A 59 -13.07 -9.51 8.25
C ALA A 59 -13.58 -10.60 7.28
N ASP A 60 -13.40 -10.41 5.98
CA ASP A 60 -13.79 -11.38 4.94
C ASP A 60 -13.03 -12.71 5.06
N LEU A 61 -11.77 -12.68 5.51
CA LEU A 61 -10.91 -13.86 5.71
C LEU A 61 -11.12 -14.53 7.07
N ALA A 62 -11.73 -13.85 8.04
CA ALA A 62 -11.94 -14.39 9.37
C ALA A 62 -12.99 -15.51 9.35
N SER A 63 -12.67 -16.64 9.96
CA SER A 63 -13.65 -17.70 10.22
C SER A 63 -14.75 -17.21 11.16
N LYS A 64 -15.96 -17.75 11.00
CA LYS A 64 -17.15 -17.38 11.79
C LYS A 64 -16.84 -17.39 13.30
N GLY A 65 -17.09 -16.27 13.97
CA GLY A 65 -16.85 -16.10 15.41
C GLY A 65 -15.41 -15.74 15.83
N MET A 66 -14.45 -15.70 14.90
CA MET A 66 -13.04 -15.41 15.20
C MET A 66 -12.55 -14.04 14.68
N ALA A 67 -13.48 -13.12 14.38
CA ALA A 67 -13.12 -11.78 13.88
C ALA A 67 -12.21 -11.01 14.86
N GLY A 68 -12.48 -11.10 16.16
CA GLY A 68 -11.64 -10.47 17.20
C GLY A 68 -10.19 -10.99 17.18
N THR A 69 -9.98 -12.29 17.00
CA THR A 69 -8.65 -12.90 16.89
C THR A 69 -7.96 -12.52 15.59
N ALA A 70 -8.68 -12.49 14.47
CA ALA A 70 -8.15 -12.06 13.18
C ALA A 70 -7.67 -10.60 13.21
N PHE A 71 -8.49 -9.70 13.77
CA PHE A 71 -8.08 -8.32 14.00
C PHE A 71 -6.95 -8.19 15.02
N GLY A 72 -6.94 -9.01 16.07
CA GLY A 72 -5.82 -9.07 17.03
C GLY A 72 -4.49 -9.39 16.35
N TRP A 73 -4.45 -10.44 15.52
CA TRP A 73 -3.27 -10.80 14.73
C TRP A 73 -2.90 -9.73 13.70
N PHE A 74 -3.87 -9.18 12.99
CA PHE A 74 -3.63 -8.11 12.02
C PHE A 74 -2.94 -6.90 12.68
N ASN A 75 -3.46 -6.43 13.82
CA ASN A 75 -2.87 -5.30 14.54
C ASN A 75 -1.53 -5.65 15.18
N LEU A 76 -1.37 -6.86 15.73
CA LEU A 76 -0.10 -7.32 16.30
C LEU A 76 1.01 -7.33 15.25
N VAL A 77 0.77 -7.95 14.09
CA VAL A 77 1.76 -8.04 13.00
C VAL A 77 2.03 -6.65 12.42
N SER A 78 0.99 -5.84 12.21
CA SER A 78 1.13 -4.47 11.69
C SER A 78 1.97 -3.61 12.65
N GLY A 79 1.68 -3.65 13.95
CA GLY A 79 2.44 -2.92 14.96
C GLY A 79 3.87 -3.43 15.08
N PHE A 80 4.07 -4.75 15.10
CA PHE A 80 5.40 -5.35 15.18
C PHE A 80 6.28 -4.99 13.97
N MET A 81 5.71 -4.92 12.77
CA MET A 81 6.42 -4.47 11.56
C MET A 81 6.65 -2.95 11.55
N LEU A 82 5.74 -2.18 12.16
CA LEU A 82 5.87 -0.73 12.23
C LEU A 82 7.02 -0.29 13.14
N LEU A 83 7.35 -1.06 14.18
CA LEU A 83 8.46 -0.78 15.10
C LEU A 83 9.82 -0.66 14.39
N PRO A 84 10.35 -1.69 13.69
CA PRO A 84 11.61 -1.58 12.98
C PRO A 84 11.53 -0.55 11.84
N ALA A 85 10.39 -0.44 11.16
CA ALA A 85 10.21 0.57 10.12
C ALA A 85 10.38 2.00 10.66
N SER A 86 9.79 2.28 11.84
CA SER A 86 9.88 3.58 12.50
C SER A 86 11.29 3.85 13.02
N LEU A 87 11.96 2.84 13.57
CA LEU A 87 13.35 2.96 14.02
C LEU A 87 14.30 3.29 12.86
N ILE A 88 14.18 2.57 11.73
CA ILE A 88 15.00 2.83 10.55
C ILE A 88 14.72 4.22 9.99
N PHE A 89 13.45 4.61 9.90
CA PHE A 89 13.07 5.94 9.41
C PHE A 89 13.62 7.05 10.31
N GLY A 90 13.43 6.94 11.63
CA GLY A 90 13.90 7.92 12.60
C GLY A 90 15.43 8.02 12.61
N TRP A 91 16.12 6.88 12.59
CA TRP A 91 17.58 6.85 12.49
C TRP A 91 18.08 7.53 11.22
N LEU A 92 17.46 7.27 10.06
CA LEU A 92 17.85 7.88 8.79
C LEU A 92 17.55 9.39 8.77
N TYR A 93 16.44 9.79 9.39
CA TYR A 93 16.02 11.19 9.52
C TYR A 93 17.01 12.01 10.36
N GLU A 94 17.43 11.45 11.50
CA GLU A 94 18.29 12.14 12.48
C GLU A 94 19.78 12.06 12.12
N SER A 95 20.26 10.92 11.63
CA SER A 95 21.70 10.71 11.36
C SER A 95 22.17 11.17 9.98
N VAL A 96 21.30 11.16 8.96
CA VAL A 96 21.68 11.50 7.58
C VAL A 96 20.98 12.78 7.12
N SER A 97 19.66 12.74 6.95
CA SER A 97 18.83 13.92 6.65
C SER A 97 17.35 13.53 6.54
N PRO A 98 16.43 14.49 6.80
CA PRO A 98 15.00 14.31 6.51
C PRO A 98 14.74 13.87 5.06
N GLN A 99 15.46 14.48 4.11
CA GLN A 99 15.34 14.18 2.68
C GLN A 99 15.59 12.69 2.39
N SER A 100 16.68 12.14 2.93
CA SER A 100 17.03 10.73 2.72
C SER A 100 16.02 9.76 3.32
N ALA A 101 15.45 10.08 4.49
CA ALA A 101 14.42 9.27 5.13
C ALA A 101 13.14 9.20 4.28
N PHE A 102 12.69 10.34 3.76
CA PHE A 102 11.53 10.41 2.89
C PHE A 102 11.75 9.75 1.53
N LEU A 103 12.93 9.89 0.92
CA LEU A 103 13.28 9.15 -0.30
C LEU A 103 13.32 7.65 -0.08
N PHE A 104 13.86 7.19 1.04
CA PHE A 104 13.87 5.77 1.37
C PHE A 104 12.45 5.22 1.47
N SER A 105 11.56 5.88 2.22
CA SER A 105 10.14 5.51 2.30
C SER A 105 9.45 5.55 0.94
N GLY A 106 9.75 6.58 0.13
CA GLY A 106 9.24 6.70 -1.24
C GLY A 106 9.71 5.56 -2.14
N SER A 107 10.97 5.13 -2.03
CA SER A 107 11.51 4.01 -2.80
C SER A 107 10.86 2.68 -2.40
N CYS A 108 10.62 2.45 -1.11
CA CYS A 108 9.88 1.28 -0.62
C CYS A 108 8.45 1.24 -1.17
N ALA A 109 7.77 2.40 -1.18
CA ALA A 109 6.43 2.51 -1.76
C ALA A 109 6.44 2.28 -3.28
N ALA A 110 7.44 2.82 -3.99
CA ALA A 110 7.61 2.59 -5.42
C ALA A 110 7.88 1.10 -5.72
N LEU A 111 8.72 0.44 -4.93
CA LEU A 111 8.96 -1.00 -5.04
C LEU A 111 7.67 -1.81 -4.84
N ALA A 112 6.83 -1.42 -3.87
CA ALA A 112 5.53 -2.06 -3.69
C ALA A 112 4.61 -1.87 -4.91
N VAL A 113 4.58 -0.67 -5.51
CA VAL A 113 3.85 -0.43 -6.77
C VAL A 113 4.36 -1.35 -7.88
N LEU A 114 5.69 -1.47 -8.05
CA LEU A 114 6.29 -2.34 -9.06
C LEU A 114 5.92 -3.81 -8.82
N LEU A 115 6.02 -4.29 -7.58
CA LEU A 115 5.65 -5.67 -7.23
C LEU A 115 4.16 -5.93 -7.47
N LEU A 116 3.28 -5.01 -7.12
CA LEU A 116 1.85 -5.13 -7.39
C LEU A 116 1.54 -5.15 -8.89
N ALA A 117 2.14 -4.22 -9.64
CA ALA A 117 1.94 -4.10 -11.08
C ALA A 117 2.47 -5.31 -11.86
N PHE A 118 3.70 -5.75 -11.57
CA PHE A 118 4.36 -6.81 -12.33
C PHE A 118 4.04 -8.21 -11.81
N TRP A 119 3.98 -8.43 -10.50
CA TRP A 119 3.84 -9.78 -9.96
C TRP A 119 2.39 -10.15 -9.69
N VAL A 120 1.63 -9.27 -9.04
CA VAL A 120 0.24 -9.57 -8.66
C VAL A 120 -0.72 -9.44 -9.84
N PHE A 121 -0.52 -8.47 -10.74
CA PHE A 121 -1.44 -8.25 -11.87
C PHE A 121 -1.05 -8.96 -13.16
N SER A 122 0.17 -9.50 -13.29
CA SER A 122 0.59 -10.27 -14.48
C SER A 122 0.36 -11.79 -14.37
N GLY A 123 -0.54 -12.24 -13.49
CA GLY A 123 -0.90 -13.66 -13.36
C GLY A 123 -1.31 -14.29 -14.71
N PRO A 124 -1.01 -15.59 -14.93
CA PRO A 124 -1.04 -16.20 -16.25
C PRO A 124 -2.42 -16.04 -16.91
N LYS A 125 -2.47 -15.48 -18.11
CA LYS A 125 -3.63 -15.61 -18.98
C LYS A 125 -3.79 -17.10 -19.27
N HIS A 126 -4.75 -17.75 -18.62
CA HIS A 126 -5.20 -19.08 -19.05
C HIS A 126 -5.66 -18.92 -20.50
N LYS A 127 -4.83 -19.36 -21.46
CA LYS A 127 -5.27 -19.60 -22.83
C LYS A 127 -6.31 -20.70 -22.72
N THR A 128 -7.58 -20.36 -22.90
CA THR A 128 -8.63 -21.34 -23.15
C THR A 128 -8.23 -22.12 -24.40
N PRO A 129 -8.23 -23.47 -24.40
CA PRO A 129 -7.97 -24.25 -25.61
C PRO A 129 -9.00 -23.87 -26.67
N ASP A 130 -8.51 -23.63 -27.90
CA ASP A 130 -9.33 -23.24 -29.02
C ASP A 130 -10.26 -24.40 -29.39
N SER A 131 -11.54 -24.13 -29.62
CA SER A 131 -12.56 -25.15 -29.91
C SER A 131 -12.40 -25.82 -31.29
N ASN A 132 -11.27 -25.59 -31.97
CA ASN A 132 -10.91 -26.16 -33.28
C ASN A 132 -10.19 -27.51 -33.18
N ASP A 133 -9.88 -28.01 -31.98
CA ASP A 133 -9.27 -29.34 -31.76
C ASP A 133 -10.30 -30.50 -31.67
N LEU A 134 -11.58 -30.25 -31.96
CA LEU A 134 -12.66 -31.26 -31.95
C LEU A 134 -13.24 -31.55 -33.35
N GLY A 135 -12.51 -31.22 -34.41
CA GLY A 135 -12.84 -31.54 -35.80
C GLY A 135 -12.46 -32.96 -36.21
#